data_AF-A0A974P2I7-F1
#
_entry.id   AF-A0A974P2I7-F1
#
_cell.length_a   1.000
_cell.length_b   1.000
_cell.length_c   1.000
_cell.angle_alpha   90.00
_cell.angle_beta   90.00
_cell.angle_gamma   90.00
#
_symmetry.space_group_name_H-M   'P 1'
#
loop_
_entity.id
_entity.type
_entity.pdbx_description
1 polymer ?
#
loop_
_entity_poly.entity_id
_entity_poly.type
_entity_poly.pdbx_seq_one_letter_code
_entity_poly.pdbx_strand_id
1 'polypeptide(L)' 'MTWDPYLAPSSWHGVTTAVMGNCGVGFAPVRPDRHAWLIELMEGVEDIPGAALSEGIKWTWETFPNI' A
#
# COMPACT_ATOMS: atom_id res chain seq x y z
N MET A 1 -11.03 -14.29 10.07
CA MET A 1 -11.79 -15.44 9.52
C MET A 1 -13.03 -15.57 10.37
N THR A 2 -14.14 -15.00 9.91
CA THR A 2 -15.28 -14.63 10.76
C THR A 2 -16.56 -15.40 10.47
N TRP A 3 -16.64 -16.14 9.35
CA TRP A 3 -17.89 -16.69 8.84
C TRP A 3 -17.82 -18.17 8.40
N ASP A 4 -16.63 -18.71 8.17
CA ASP A 4 -16.41 -20.13 7.87
C ASP A 4 -15.55 -20.78 8.96
N PRO A 5 -16.10 -21.71 9.76
CA PRO A 5 -15.36 -22.40 10.82
C PRO A 5 -14.29 -23.37 10.30
N TYR A 6 -14.33 -23.75 9.03
CA TYR A 6 -13.43 -24.73 8.43
C TYR A 6 -12.41 -24.13 7.47
N LEU A 7 -12.46 -22.82 7.21
CA LEU A 7 -11.56 -22.11 6.27
C LEU A 7 -11.52 -22.76 4.89
N ALA A 8 -12.68 -23.25 4.43
CA ALA A 8 -12.81 -23.93 3.17
C ALA A 8 -12.46 -23.00 2.00
N PRO A 9 -11.88 -23.53 0.90
CA PRO A 9 -11.49 -22.73 -0.25
C PRO A 9 -12.65 -21.91 -0.83
N SER A 10 -12.36 -20.72 -1.34
CA SER A 10 -13.36 -19.83 -1.95
C SER A 10 -14.10 -20.47 -3.14
N SER A 11 -13.48 -21.44 -3.82
CA SER A 11 -14.11 -22.22 -4.90
C SER A 11 -15.35 -23.00 -4.47
N TRP A 12 -15.43 -23.42 -3.20
CA TRP A 12 -16.60 -24.11 -2.64
C TRP A 12 -17.76 -23.16 -2.35
N HIS A 13 -17.50 -21.86 -2.40
CA HIS A 13 -18.46 -20.79 -2.18
C HIS A 13 -18.88 -20.10 -3.50
N GLY A 14 -18.66 -20.75 -4.65
CA GLY A 14 -19.10 -20.27 -5.96
C GLY A 14 -18.14 -19.32 -6.67
N VAL A 15 -16.92 -19.10 -6.15
CA VAL A 15 -15.88 -18.35 -6.87
C VAL A 15 -15.29 -19.21 -7.99
N THR A 16 -15.55 -18.83 -9.25
CA THR A 16 -15.12 -19.60 -10.44
C THR A 16 -13.98 -18.95 -11.23
N THR A 17 -13.70 -17.67 -10.96
CA THR A 17 -12.68 -16.88 -11.67
C THR A 17 -11.75 -16.22 -10.67
N ALA A 18 -10.44 -16.29 -10.95
CA ALA A 18 -9.41 -15.55 -10.24
C ALA A 18 -8.75 -14.55 -11.20
N VAL A 19 -8.59 -13.32 -10.76
CA VAL A 19 -7.79 -12.30 -11.46
C VAL A 19 -6.54 -12.06 -10.62
N MET A 20 -5.38 -12.39 -11.18
CA MET A 20 -4.09 -12.18 -10.54
C MET A 20 -3.55 -10.81 -10.94
N GLY A 21 -3.09 -10.05 -9.94
CA GLY A 21 -2.40 -8.78 -10.12
C GLY A 21 -1.25 -8.67 -9.13
N ASN A 22 -0.33 -7.76 -9.40
CA ASN A 22 0.70 -7.42 -8.42
C ASN A 22 0.10 -6.49 -7.37
N CYS A 23 0.38 -6.79 -6.09
CA CYS A 23 0.17 -5.83 -5.03
C CYS A 23 1.11 -4.64 -5.26
N GLY A 24 0.68 -3.44 -4.87
CA GLY A 24 1.52 -2.26 -4.92
C GLY A 24 1.00 -1.20 -3.97
N VAL A 25 1.92 -0.44 -3.42
CA VAL A 25 1.65 0.74 -2.58
C VAL A 25 2.33 1.95 -3.20
N GLY A 26 1.84 3.14 -2.85
CA GLY A 26 2.40 4.40 -3.34
C GLY A 26 2.22 5.52 -2.34
N PHE A 27 2.93 6.63 -2.55
CA PHE A 27 2.85 7.81 -1.71
C PHE A 27 1.64 8.67 -2.09
N ALA A 28 0.73 8.86 -1.14
CA ALA A 28 -0.31 9.89 -1.25
C ALA A 28 0.24 11.27 -0.88
N PRO A 29 -0.40 12.37 -1.32
CA PRO A 29 -0.09 13.71 -0.82
C PRO A 29 -0.16 13.81 0.69
N VAL A 30 0.88 14.43 1.25
CA VAL A 30 1.11 14.44 2.68
C VAL A 30 1.80 15.75 3.07
N ARG A 31 1.43 16.27 4.25
CA ARG A 31 1.99 17.50 4.79
C ARG A 31 3.49 17.35 5.12
N PRO A 32 4.28 18.44 5.06
CA PRO A 32 5.73 18.39 5.31
C PRO A 32 6.13 17.81 6.65
N ASP A 33 5.32 18.00 7.69
CA ASP A 33 5.57 17.47 9.04
C ASP A 33 5.43 15.94 9.13
N ARG A 34 4.96 15.27 8.08
CA ARG A 34 4.69 13.82 8.04
C ARG A 34 5.52 13.06 7.00
N HIS A 35 6.40 13.72 6.25
CA HIS A 35 7.23 13.08 5.21
C HIS A 35 8.12 11.98 5.77
N ALA A 36 8.84 12.24 6.87
CA ALA A 36 9.73 11.28 7.50
C ALA A 36 8.99 10.03 8.02
N TRP A 37 7.83 10.24 8.66
CA TRP A 37 6.97 9.16 9.14
C TRP A 37 6.49 8.26 7.99
N LEU A 38 6.11 8.86 6.85
CA LEU A 38 5.65 8.11 5.70
C LEU A 38 6.79 7.33 5.02
N ILE A 39 8.02 7.85 5.04
CA ILE A 39 9.22 7.13 4.59
C ILE A 39 9.48 5.91 5.48
N GLU A 40 9.48 6.06 6.80
CA GLU A 40 9.65 4.93 7.74
C GLU A 40 8.57 3.86 7.54
N LEU A 41 7.32 4.27 7.29
CA LEU A 41 6.24 3.34 7.00
C LEU A 41 6.51 2.53 5.73
N MET A 42 6.98 3.19 4.66
CA MET A 42 7.28 2.51 3.39
C MET A 42 8.52 1.63 3.47
N GLU A 43 9.53 2.02 4.25
CA GLU A 43 10.67 1.16 4.55
C GLU A 43 10.23 -0.14 5.23
N GLY A 44 9.26 -0.07 6.15
CA GLY A 44 8.70 -1.26 6.79
C GLY A 44 7.78 -2.11 5.89
N VAL A 45 7.01 -1.49 4.99
CA VAL A 45 6.01 -2.20 4.15
C VAL A 45 6.65 -2.84 2.91
N GLU A 46 7.53 -2.11 2.23
CA GLU A 46 8.13 -2.54 0.95
C GLU A 46 9.59 -3.00 1.09
N ASP A 47 10.17 -2.96 2.31
CA ASP A 47 11.57 -3.33 2.58
C ASP A 47 12.58 -2.49 1.75
N ILE A 48 12.22 -1.24 1.45
CA ILE A 48 13.06 -0.28 0.70
C ILE A 48 13.79 0.62 1.71
N PRO A 49 15.13 0.73 1.66
CA PRO A 49 15.88 1.57 2.60
C PRO A 49 15.39 3.02 2.62
N GLY A 50 15.18 3.58 3.81
CA GLY A 50 14.66 4.94 3.98
C GLY A 50 15.55 6.01 3.32
N ALA A 51 16.87 5.78 3.27
CA ALA A 51 17.81 6.65 2.56
C ALA A 51 17.49 6.74 1.05
N ALA A 52 17.22 5.60 0.40
CA ALA A 52 16.87 5.55 -1.01
C ALA A 52 15.54 6.26 -1.30
N LEU A 53 14.56 6.12 -0.40
CA LEU A 53 13.28 6.84 -0.49
C LEU A 53 13.47 8.35 -0.29
N SER A 54 14.29 8.76 0.68
CA SER A 54 14.53 10.18 0.99
C SER A 54 15.24 10.93 -0.15
N GLU A 55 16.13 10.26 -0.87
CA GLU A 55 16.83 10.82 -2.04
C GLU A 55 15.96 10.75 -3.31
N GLY A 56 15.16 9.69 -3.45
CA GLY A 56 14.36 9.43 -4.64
C GLY A 56 13.07 10.23 -4.75
N ILE A 57 12.47 10.64 -3.62
CA ILE A 57 11.16 11.30 -3.60
C ILE A 57 11.31 12.82 -3.67
N LYS A 58 10.60 13.43 -4.64
CA LYS A 58 10.41 14.88 -4.71
C LYS A 58 9.03 15.24 -4.17
N TRP A 59 8.96 15.80 -2.97
CA TRP A 59 7.72 16.25 -2.36
C TRP A 59 7.20 17.52 -3.01
N THR A 60 6.38 17.40 -4.05
CA THR A 60 5.77 18.56 -4.73
C THR A 60 4.25 18.65 -4.55
N TRP A 61 3.66 17.72 -3.81
CA TRP A 61 2.22 17.60 -3.61
C TRP A 61 1.85 17.39 -2.13
N GLU A 62 0.95 18.23 -1.62
CA GLU A 62 0.40 18.13 -0.26
C GLU A 62 -1.10 17.80 -0.24
N THR A 63 -1.78 17.94 -1.38
CA THR A 63 -3.21 17.65 -1.55
C THR A 63 -3.45 16.98 -2.91
N PHE A 64 -4.57 16.29 -3.06
CA PHE A 64 -5.01 15.80 -4.37
C PHE A 64 -5.52 16.98 -5.22
N PRO A 65 -5.30 16.96 -6.56
CA PRO A 65 -5.95 17.91 -7.44
C PRO A 65 -7.47 17.84 -7.28
N ASN A 66 -8.14 19.00 -7.28
CA ASN A 66 -9.59 19.01 -7.42
C ASN A 66 -9.93 18.51 -8.82
N ILE A 67 -10.69 17.41 -8.90
CA ILE A 67 -11.22 16.83 -10.14
C ILE A 67 -12.34 17.71 -10.69
#